data_AF-A0A947VQV3-F1
#
_entry.id   AF-A0A947VQV3-F1
#
_cell.length_a   1.000
_cell.length_b   1.000
_cell.length_c   1.000
_cell.angle_alpha   90.00
_cell.angle_beta   90.00
_cell.angle_gamma   90.00
#
_symmetry.space_group_name_H-M   'P 1'
#
loop_
_entity.id
_entity.type
_entity.pdbx_description
1 polymer ?
#
loop_
_entity_poly.entity_id
_entity_poly.type
_entity_poly.pdbx_seq_one_letter_code
_entity_poly.pdbx_strand_id
1 'polypeptide(L)'
;MLVKGERSSSTIRFAPIAALEGLVDTGRTVFVADELTAGFVRRLAGDDRIAVVPRGEAAKCLASLDGLYERFLELGVGRDWTAVGVGGGSVSDLAGFAASTWMRGLDFGFVPTTLLAMVDASVGGKNGIDYRGYKNLVGCFSQPRFVLVDPALLSGLPGYDLACGLAEAIKHGVIEGDGHLTALERAVAADGAID
;
A
#
# COMPACT_ATOMS: atom_id res chain seq x y z
N MET A 1 -15.03 4.80 -1.74
CA MET A 1 -15.44 4.77 -0.31
C MET A 1 -14.60 5.79 0.46
N LEU A 2 -15.21 6.61 1.32
CA LEU A 2 -14.48 7.52 2.21
C LEU A 2 -14.25 6.83 3.56
N VAL A 3 -12.99 6.73 3.99
CA VAL A 3 -12.60 6.23 5.31
C VAL A 3 -12.21 7.43 6.16
N LYS A 4 -12.87 7.62 7.31
CA LYS A 4 -12.56 8.68 8.26
C LYS A 4 -11.75 8.09 9.42
N GLY A 5 -10.53 8.56 9.61
CA GLY A 5 -9.78 8.39 10.85
C GLY A 5 -10.11 9.51 11.83
N GLU A 6 -9.58 9.42 13.06
CA GLU A 6 -9.80 10.45 14.09
C GLU A 6 -9.29 11.85 13.69
N ARG A 7 -8.24 11.92 12.85
CA ARG A 7 -7.53 13.17 12.53
C ARG A 7 -7.45 13.49 11.04
N SER A 8 -7.84 12.58 10.16
CA SER A 8 -7.76 12.73 8.70
C SER A 8 -8.63 11.70 8.00
N SER A 9 -8.84 11.87 6.69
CA SER A 9 -9.67 10.99 5.87
C SER A 9 -8.94 10.50 4.63
N SER A 10 -9.21 9.25 4.25
CA SER A 10 -8.70 8.61 3.04
C SER A 10 -9.85 8.28 2.08
N THR A 11 -9.61 8.38 0.77
CA THR A 11 -10.55 7.89 -0.25
C THR A 11 -10.06 6.59 -0.86
N ILE A 12 -10.80 5.50 -0.67
CA ILE A 12 -10.57 4.24 -1.37
C ILE A 12 -11.30 4.28 -2.71
N ARG A 13 -10.59 4.05 -3.80
CA ARG A 13 -11.09 4.04 -5.17
C ARG A 13 -10.81 2.69 -5.81
N PHE A 14 -11.83 2.09 -6.42
CA PHE A 14 -11.67 0.90 -7.24
C PHE A 14 -11.58 1.35 -8.69
N ALA A 15 -10.38 1.24 -9.29
CA ALA A 15 -10.12 1.63 -10.66
C ALA A 15 -8.78 1.05 -11.14
N PRO A 16 -8.55 0.93 -12.46
CA PRO A 16 -7.27 0.51 -12.99
C PRO A 16 -6.12 1.40 -12.52
N ILE A 17 -4.91 0.85 -12.39
CA ILE A 17 -3.72 1.61 -11.98
C ILE A 17 -3.45 2.85 -12.84
N ALA A 18 -3.84 2.84 -14.12
CA ALA A 18 -3.75 3.99 -15.02
C ALA A 18 -4.52 5.23 -14.51
N ALA A 19 -5.54 5.04 -13.67
CA ALA A 19 -6.27 6.15 -13.04
C ALA A 19 -5.41 6.98 -12.08
N LEU A 20 -4.22 6.51 -11.71
CA LEU A 20 -3.28 7.23 -10.85
C LEU A 20 -2.87 8.58 -11.43
N GLU A 21 -2.80 8.71 -12.76
CA GLU A 21 -2.50 9.98 -13.46
C GLU A 21 -3.51 11.09 -13.11
N GLY A 22 -4.75 10.73 -12.75
CA GLY A 22 -5.78 11.68 -12.30
C GLY A 22 -5.79 11.93 -10.79
N LEU A 23 -4.96 11.23 -10.02
CA LEU A 23 -4.91 11.31 -8.56
C LEU A 23 -3.68 12.05 -8.02
N VAL A 24 -2.60 12.09 -8.79
CA VAL A 24 -1.33 12.70 -8.40
C VAL A 24 -0.74 13.54 -9.53
N ASP A 25 0.01 14.58 -9.18
CA ASP A 25 0.90 15.26 -10.12
C ASP A 25 2.14 14.39 -10.29
N THR A 26 2.27 13.70 -11.43
CA THR A 26 3.41 12.81 -11.68
C THR A 26 4.74 13.56 -11.61
N GLY A 27 4.80 14.85 -11.96
CA GLY A 27 6.01 15.67 -11.87
C GLY A 27 6.45 15.98 -10.44
N ARG A 28 5.57 15.80 -9.45
CA ARG A 28 5.83 15.98 -8.01
C ARG A 28 5.48 14.73 -7.21
N THR A 29 5.66 13.57 -7.82
CA THR A 29 5.40 12.28 -7.17
C THR A 29 6.64 11.42 -7.16
N VAL A 30 6.94 10.85 -6.00
CA VAL A 30 7.92 9.76 -5.84
C VAL A 30 7.17 8.45 -5.59
N PHE A 31 7.53 7.41 -6.33
CA PHE A 31 6.92 6.10 -6.20
C PHE A 31 7.84 5.17 -5.41
N VAL A 32 7.31 4.54 -4.37
CA VAL A 32 8.01 3.53 -3.57
C VAL A 32 7.49 2.16 -3.99
N ALA A 33 8.37 1.28 -4.45
CA ALA A 33 8.00 0.00 -5.03
C ALA A 33 9.02 -1.08 -4.64
N ASP A 34 8.61 -2.35 -4.62
CA ASP A 34 9.56 -3.47 -4.48
C ASP A 34 10.08 -3.94 -5.84
N GLU A 35 10.96 -4.94 -5.88
CA GLU A 35 11.56 -5.41 -7.12
C GLU A 35 10.52 -5.98 -8.12
N LEU A 36 9.39 -6.49 -7.64
CA LEU A 36 8.31 -7.01 -8.49
C LEU A 36 7.45 -5.87 -9.02
N THR A 37 7.12 -4.90 -8.18
CA THR A 37 6.21 -3.82 -8.54
C THR A 37 6.89 -2.69 -9.31
N ALA A 38 8.21 -2.53 -9.16
CA ALA A 38 8.98 -1.49 -9.86
C ALA A 38 8.82 -1.55 -11.38
N GLY A 39 8.72 -2.76 -11.97
CA GLY A 39 8.51 -2.92 -13.40
C GLY A 39 7.19 -2.31 -13.90
N PHE A 40 6.13 -2.35 -13.09
CA PHE A 40 4.85 -1.73 -13.41
C PHE A 40 4.92 -0.22 -13.29
N VAL A 41 5.54 0.27 -12.21
CA VAL A 41 5.70 1.71 -11.96
C VAL A 41 6.55 2.37 -13.03
N ARG A 42 7.63 1.72 -13.51
CA ARG A 42 8.46 2.24 -14.61
C ARG A 42 7.65 2.56 -15.86
N ARG A 43 6.69 1.68 -16.21
CA ARG A 43 5.81 1.89 -17.37
C ARG A 43 4.84 3.04 -17.18
N LEU A 44 4.49 3.35 -15.92
CA LEU A 44 3.54 4.41 -15.57
C LEU A 44 4.20 5.78 -15.46
N ALA A 45 5.37 5.86 -14.82
CA ALA A 45 5.94 7.14 -14.39
C ALA A 45 7.37 7.42 -14.89
N GLY A 46 8.04 6.45 -15.54
CA GLY A 46 9.47 6.51 -15.80
C GLY A 46 10.32 6.01 -14.62
N ASP A 47 11.61 5.80 -14.85
CA ASP A 47 12.53 5.21 -13.85
C ASP A 47 13.10 6.26 -12.88
N ASP A 48 13.11 7.52 -13.31
CA ASP A 48 13.72 8.65 -12.61
C ASP A 48 13.05 8.99 -11.29
N ARG A 49 11.82 8.53 -11.02
CA ARG A 49 11.03 8.88 -9.83
C ARG A 49 10.67 7.69 -8.94
N ILE A 50 11.35 6.57 -9.14
CA ILE A 50 11.12 5.35 -8.37
C ILE A 50 12.20 5.19 -7.30
N ALA A 51 11.75 4.82 -6.10
CA ALA A 51 12.58 4.34 -5.01
C ALA A 51 12.28 2.85 -4.81
N VAL A 52 13.24 2.00 -5.18
CA VAL A 52 13.07 0.54 -5.07
C VAL A 52 13.52 0.08 -3.68
N VAL A 53 12.69 -0.71 -3.01
CA VAL A 53 12.95 -1.26 -1.68
C VAL A 53 12.94 -2.79 -1.72
N PRO A 54 13.54 -3.48 -0.73
CA PRO A 54 13.47 -4.93 -0.66
C PRO A 54 12.03 -5.44 -0.57
N ARG A 55 11.75 -6.61 -1.14
CA ARG A 55 10.44 -7.27 -1.01
C ARG A 55 10.11 -7.68 0.43
N GLY A 56 8.83 -7.54 0.78
CA GLY A 56 8.23 -8.07 2.01
C GLY A 56 8.79 -7.42 3.27
N GLU A 57 8.87 -8.17 4.36
CA GLU A 57 9.27 -7.62 5.67
C GLU A 57 10.69 -7.06 5.69
N ALA A 58 11.55 -7.44 4.75
CA ALA A 58 12.89 -6.87 4.63
C ALA A 58 12.88 -5.36 4.32
N ALA A 59 11.81 -4.86 3.70
CA ALA A 59 11.63 -3.41 3.49
C ALA A 59 11.42 -2.65 4.80
N LYS A 60 10.92 -3.30 5.86
CA LYS A 60 10.51 -2.62 7.10
C LYS A 60 11.68 -2.45 8.04
N CYS A 61 12.74 -1.78 7.58
CA CYS A 61 13.91 -1.53 8.42
C CYS A 61 14.43 -0.10 8.25
N LEU A 62 15.27 0.33 9.19
CA LEU A 62 15.90 1.64 9.15
C LEU A 62 16.76 1.86 7.91
N ALA A 63 17.41 0.80 7.39
CA ALA A 63 18.25 0.93 6.20
C ALA A 63 17.40 1.25 4.95
N SER A 64 16.24 0.62 4.80
CA SER A 64 15.32 0.94 3.71
C SER A 64 14.73 2.35 3.86
N LEU A 65 14.42 2.78 5.09
CA LEU A 65 13.96 4.14 5.35
C LEU A 65 15.03 5.18 4.99
N ASP A 66 16.28 4.93 5.36
CA ASP A 66 17.41 5.80 5.05
C ASP A 66 17.62 5.93 3.53
N GLY A 67 17.62 4.80 2.80
CA GLY A 67 17.70 4.80 1.35
C GLY A 67 16.53 5.52 0.67
N LEU A 68 15.32 5.47 1.24
CA LEU A 68 14.20 6.29 0.75
C LEU A 68 14.47 7.78 0.93
N TYR A 69 15.05 8.19 2.05
CA TYR A 69 15.38 9.59 2.29
C TYR A 69 16.53 10.09 1.42
N GLU A 70 17.55 9.27 1.19
CA GLU A 70 18.59 9.57 0.19
C GLU A 70 17.94 9.82 -1.17
N ARG A 71 17.01 8.94 -1.57
CA ARG A 71 16.28 9.10 -2.83
C ARG A 71 15.42 10.37 -2.85
N PHE A 72 14.78 10.72 -1.74
CA PHE A 72 14.01 11.96 -1.62
C PHE A 72 14.89 13.20 -1.75
N LEU A 73 16.12 13.16 -1.22
CA LEU A 73 17.09 14.24 -1.39
C LEU A 73 17.53 14.39 -2.85
N GLU A 74 17.87 13.29 -3.52
CA GLU A 74 18.29 13.29 -4.93
C GLU A 74 17.22 13.88 -5.86
N LEU A 75 15.95 13.58 -5.57
CA LEU A 75 14.81 14.07 -6.35
C LEU A 75 14.36 15.49 -5.96
N GLY A 76 14.92 16.06 -4.89
CA GLY A 76 14.51 17.35 -4.38
C GLY A 76 13.06 17.35 -3.86
N VAL A 77 12.63 16.25 -3.24
CA VAL A 77 11.25 16.08 -2.74
C VAL A 77 10.92 17.14 -1.69
N GLY A 78 10.06 18.08 -2.09
CA GLY A 78 9.53 19.16 -1.26
C GLY A 78 8.23 18.81 -0.54
N ARG A 79 7.72 19.75 0.27
CA ARG A 79 6.45 19.58 1.02
C ARG A 79 5.21 19.45 0.14
N ASP A 80 5.31 19.90 -1.09
CA ASP A 80 4.27 19.88 -2.12
C ASP A 80 4.31 18.60 -2.97
N TRP A 81 5.21 17.67 -2.65
CA TRP A 81 5.28 16.37 -3.31
C TRP A 81 4.36 15.34 -2.64
N THR A 82 4.06 14.30 -3.42
CA THR A 82 3.33 13.12 -2.95
C THR A 82 4.22 11.88 -3.01
N ALA A 83 4.18 11.05 -1.97
CA ALA A 83 4.77 9.70 -1.99
C ALA A 83 3.69 8.65 -2.29
N VAL A 84 3.94 7.73 -3.22
CA VAL A 84 2.97 6.66 -3.53
C VAL A 84 3.61 5.29 -3.34
N GLY A 85 3.10 4.53 -2.37
CA GLY A 85 3.50 3.14 -2.16
C GLY A 85 2.77 2.21 -3.13
N VAL A 86 3.50 1.50 -3.98
CA VAL A 86 2.97 0.53 -4.95
C VAL A 86 3.53 -0.85 -4.61
N GLY A 87 2.76 -1.68 -3.91
CA GLY A 87 3.31 -2.90 -3.31
C GLY A 87 2.36 -3.62 -2.35
N GLY A 88 2.92 -4.61 -1.64
CA GLY A 88 2.25 -5.26 -0.52
C GLY A 88 2.24 -4.40 0.74
N GLY A 89 1.79 -4.97 1.86
CA GLY A 89 1.66 -4.25 3.13
C GLY A 89 2.96 -3.62 3.62
N SER A 90 4.09 -4.34 3.47
CA SER A 90 5.39 -3.84 3.90
C SER A 90 5.87 -2.61 3.13
N VAL A 91 5.53 -2.49 1.84
CA VAL A 91 5.83 -1.30 1.02
C VAL A 91 4.94 -0.13 1.47
N SER A 92 3.64 -0.37 1.70
CA SER A 92 2.71 0.65 2.19
C SER A 92 3.15 1.20 3.55
N ASP A 93 3.51 0.32 4.49
CA ASP A 93 3.96 0.70 5.84
C ASP A 93 5.20 1.59 5.79
N LEU A 94 6.22 1.17 5.03
CA LEU A 94 7.45 1.92 4.88
C LEU A 94 7.21 3.26 4.18
N ALA A 95 6.49 3.26 3.05
CA ALA A 95 6.22 4.47 2.27
C ALA A 95 5.40 5.48 3.06
N GLY A 96 4.35 5.03 3.75
CA GLY A 96 3.52 5.87 4.61
C GLY A 96 4.31 6.44 5.80
N PHE A 97 5.22 5.65 6.38
CA PHE A 97 6.07 6.13 7.47
C PHE A 97 7.05 7.17 6.97
N ALA A 98 7.80 6.87 5.91
CA ALA A 98 8.74 7.80 5.27
C ALA A 98 8.08 9.12 4.90
N ALA A 99 6.90 9.08 4.26
CA ALA A 99 6.14 10.28 3.91
C ALA A 99 5.71 11.07 5.15
N SER A 100 5.26 10.40 6.21
CA SER A 100 4.79 11.05 7.43
C SER A 100 5.92 11.75 8.21
N THR A 101 7.16 11.28 8.08
CA THR A 101 8.32 11.83 8.81
C THR A 101 9.20 12.73 7.94
N TRP A 102 9.19 12.58 6.61
CA TRP A 102 9.89 13.47 5.70
C TRP A 102 9.32 14.89 5.75
N MET A 103 10.18 15.89 5.98
CA MET A 103 9.79 17.29 6.17
C MET A 103 8.66 17.50 7.20
N ARG A 104 8.47 16.57 8.13
CA ARG A 104 7.37 16.49 9.11
C ARG A 104 5.98 16.24 8.51
N GLY A 105 5.93 15.63 7.33
CA GLY A 105 4.70 15.19 6.67
C GLY A 105 4.64 15.63 5.20
N LEU A 106 4.53 14.63 4.33
CA LEU A 106 4.13 14.74 2.94
C LEU A 106 2.73 14.18 2.75
N ASP A 107 2.11 14.55 1.64
CA ASP A 107 0.97 13.82 1.10
C ASP A 107 1.42 12.43 0.65
N PHE A 108 0.59 11.41 0.85
CA PHE A 108 0.86 10.08 0.32
C PHE A 108 -0.40 9.30 -0.03
N GLY A 109 -0.23 8.27 -0.85
CA GLY A 109 -1.28 7.35 -1.26
C GLY A 109 -0.75 5.94 -1.45
N PHE A 110 -1.67 4.97 -1.56
CA PHE A 110 -1.32 3.57 -1.75
C PHE A 110 -1.96 2.97 -3.00
N VAL A 111 -1.21 2.10 -3.67
CA VAL A 111 -1.67 1.20 -4.73
C VAL A 111 -1.32 -0.22 -4.27
N PRO A 112 -2.18 -0.86 -3.44
CA PRO A 112 -1.92 -2.20 -2.93
C PRO A 112 -1.94 -3.24 -4.07
N THR A 113 -0.95 -4.14 -4.07
CA THR A 113 -0.79 -5.21 -5.09
C THR A 113 -0.94 -6.62 -4.52
N THR A 114 -1.25 -6.72 -3.23
CA THR A 114 -1.59 -8.00 -2.58
C THR A 114 -2.99 -7.89 -1.99
N LEU A 115 -3.73 -8.99 -1.93
CA LEU A 115 -5.08 -8.98 -1.35
C LEU A 115 -5.03 -8.55 0.12
N LEU A 116 -4.04 -9.03 0.88
CA LEU A 116 -3.84 -8.62 2.28
C LEU A 116 -3.69 -7.10 2.42
N ALA A 117 -2.91 -6.47 1.55
CA ALA A 117 -2.77 -5.01 1.57
C ALA A 117 -4.06 -4.28 1.18
N MET A 118 -4.87 -4.86 0.27
CA MET A 118 -6.15 -4.27 -0.14
C MET A 118 -7.19 -4.28 0.98
N VAL A 119 -7.19 -5.31 1.84
CA VAL A 119 -8.22 -5.48 2.88
C VAL A 119 -7.80 -5.03 4.29
N ASP A 120 -6.49 -4.91 4.56
CA ASP A 120 -5.98 -4.53 5.89
C ASP A 120 -4.93 -3.41 5.81
N ALA A 121 -3.72 -3.70 5.31
CA ALA A 121 -2.57 -2.80 5.51
C ALA A 121 -2.71 -1.39 4.88
N SER A 122 -3.51 -1.23 3.83
CA SER A 122 -3.74 0.09 3.22
C SER A 122 -4.80 0.93 3.95
N VAL A 123 -5.47 0.37 4.97
CA VAL A 123 -6.58 0.97 5.69
C VAL A 123 -6.22 1.17 7.16
N GLY A 124 -6.62 2.30 7.75
CA GLY A 124 -6.40 2.56 9.17
C GLY A 124 -5.15 3.40 9.48
N GLY A 125 -4.28 3.64 8.49
CA GLY A 125 -3.19 4.62 8.57
C GLY A 125 -2.08 4.23 9.56
N LYS A 126 -1.94 2.95 9.87
CA LYS A 126 -0.81 2.44 10.65
C LYS A 126 0.36 2.30 9.69
N ASN A 127 1.38 3.13 9.85
CA ASN A 127 2.59 3.07 9.03
C ASN A 127 3.79 2.89 9.96
N GLY A 128 4.79 2.11 9.55
CA GLY A 128 5.96 1.89 10.39
C GLY A 128 6.98 0.92 9.85
N ILE A 129 7.98 0.68 10.68
CA ILE A 129 9.08 -0.24 10.42
C ILE A 129 9.34 -1.13 11.64
N ASP A 130 10.06 -2.22 11.40
CA ASP A 130 10.57 -3.08 12.45
C ASP A 130 11.85 -2.46 13.03
N TYR A 131 12.03 -2.63 14.34
CA TYR A 131 13.19 -2.09 15.04
C TYR A 131 13.81 -3.17 15.93
N ARG A 132 15.07 -3.54 15.63
CA ARG A 132 15.85 -4.53 16.40
C ARG A 132 15.10 -5.86 16.61
N GLY A 133 14.38 -6.34 15.60
CA GLY A 133 13.62 -7.60 15.64
C GLY A 133 12.20 -7.49 16.21
N TYR A 134 11.81 -6.30 16.69
CA TYR A 134 10.43 -6.03 17.11
C TYR A 134 9.62 -5.49 15.95
N LYS A 135 8.54 -6.21 15.62
CA LYS A 135 7.66 -5.85 14.50
C LYS A 135 6.85 -4.59 14.79
N ASN A 136 6.76 -3.69 13.80
CA ASN A 136 5.92 -2.48 13.86
C ASN A 136 6.14 -1.59 15.09
N LEU A 137 7.31 -1.64 15.72
CA LEU A 137 7.56 -0.96 16.98
C LEU A 137 7.71 0.56 16.79
N VAL A 138 8.28 0.98 15.66
CA VAL A 138 8.52 2.38 15.33
C VAL A 138 7.61 2.75 14.17
N GLY A 139 6.74 3.73 14.36
CA GLY A 139 5.74 4.09 13.36
C GLY A 139 4.94 5.32 13.71
N CYS A 140 3.92 5.58 12.91
CA CYS A 140 2.98 6.67 13.09
C CYS A 140 1.57 6.27 12.67
N PHE A 141 0.57 6.97 13.20
CA PHE A 141 -0.79 6.94 12.68
C PHE A 141 -1.01 8.13 11.75
N SER A 142 -1.07 7.87 10.45
CA SER A 142 -1.31 8.87 9.41
C SER A 142 -2.09 8.25 8.27
N GLN A 143 -3.21 8.86 7.87
CA GLN A 143 -4.04 8.34 6.78
C GLN A 143 -3.47 8.75 5.42
N PRO A 144 -3.44 7.84 4.43
CA PRO A 144 -3.16 8.22 3.06
C PRO A 144 -4.30 9.11 2.53
N ARG A 145 -4.02 9.97 1.55
CA ARG A 145 -5.05 10.75 0.84
C ARG A 145 -5.97 9.84 0.02
N PHE A 146 -5.40 8.77 -0.53
CA PHE A 146 -6.15 7.78 -1.29
C PHE A 146 -5.55 6.38 -1.19
N VAL A 147 -6.40 5.39 -1.43
CA VAL A 147 -6.00 4.01 -1.75
C VAL A 147 -6.64 3.67 -3.09
N LEU A 148 -5.81 3.37 -4.10
CA LEU A 148 -6.27 2.96 -5.42
C LEU A 148 -6.17 1.44 -5.54
N VAL A 149 -7.32 0.78 -5.47
CA VAL A 149 -7.45 -0.67 -5.56
C VAL A 149 -7.74 -1.07 -7.00
N ASP A 150 -6.77 -1.75 -7.61
CA ASP A 150 -6.91 -2.39 -8.93
C ASP A 150 -6.86 -3.91 -8.76
N PRO A 151 -8.01 -4.62 -8.76
CA PRO A 151 -8.03 -6.07 -8.62
C PRO A 151 -7.26 -6.82 -9.71
N ALA A 152 -7.04 -6.21 -10.88
CA ALA A 152 -6.25 -6.85 -11.95
C ALA A 152 -4.78 -7.05 -11.55
N LEU A 153 -4.27 -6.29 -10.57
CA LEU A 153 -2.92 -6.45 -10.03
C LEU A 153 -2.75 -7.72 -9.18
N LEU A 154 -3.85 -8.40 -8.82
CA LEU A 154 -3.80 -9.72 -8.18
C LEU A 154 -3.51 -10.83 -9.18
N SER A 155 -3.60 -10.55 -10.50
CA SER A 155 -3.27 -11.52 -11.54
C SER A 155 -1.79 -11.88 -11.48
N GLY A 156 -1.49 -13.14 -11.19
CA GLY A 156 -0.12 -13.64 -10.99
C GLY A 156 0.38 -13.59 -9.54
N LEU A 157 -0.46 -13.16 -8.58
CA LEU A 157 -0.13 -13.29 -7.16
C LEU A 157 -0.03 -14.77 -6.77
N PRO A 158 1.02 -15.22 -6.06
CA PRO A 158 1.11 -16.59 -5.59
C PRO A 158 -0.11 -16.98 -4.75
N GLY A 159 -0.59 -18.22 -4.93
CA GLY A 159 -1.78 -18.70 -4.22
C GLY A 159 -1.67 -18.59 -2.69
N TYR A 160 -0.46 -18.72 -2.14
CA TYR A 160 -0.19 -18.49 -0.73
C TYR A 160 -0.48 -17.04 -0.29
N ASP A 161 0.03 -16.06 -1.03
CA ASP A 161 -0.17 -14.63 -0.72
C ASP A 161 -1.66 -14.23 -0.89
N LEU A 162 -2.35 -14.83 -1.86
CA LEU A 162 -3.79 -14.68 -2.02
C LEU A 162 -4.55 -15.26 -0.82
N ALA A 163 -4.20 -16.48 -0.39
CA ALA A 163 -4.82 -17.14 0.75
C ALA A 163 -4.64 -16.34 2.06
N CYS A 164 -3.47 -15.72 2.27
CA CYS A 164 -3.26 -14.82 3.41
C CYS A 164 -4.24 -13.64 3.41
N GLY A 165 -4.51 -13.03 2.25
CA GLY A 165 -5.51 -11.97 2.14
C GLY A 165 -6.94 -12.44 2.32
N LEU A 166 -7.28 -13.63 1.81
CA LEU A 166 -8.60 -14.24 2.00
C LEU A 166 -8.86 -14.57 3.47
N ALA A 167 -7.86 -15.08 4.19
CA ALA A 167 -7.98 -15.37 5.62
C ALA A 167 -8.33 -14.09 6.41
N GLU A 168 -7.74 -12.96 6.05
CA GLU A 168 -8.04 -11.66 6.65
C GLU A 168 -9.46 -11.19 6.29
N ALA A 169 -9.89 -11.35 5.04
CA ALA A 169 -11.27 -11.05 4.63
C ALA A 169 -12.31 -11.90 5.39
N ILE A 170 -12.05 -13.20 5.56
CA ILE A 170 -12.90 -14.10 6.37
C ILE A 170 -12.95 -13.63 7.83
N LYS A 171 -11.81 -13.24 8.41
CA LYS A 171 -11.76 -12.68 9.76
C LYS A 171 -12.68 -11.45 9.88
N HIS A 172 -12.65 -10.53 8.92
CA HIS A 172 -13.58 -9.40 8.89
C HIS A 172 -15.03 -9.86 8.81
N GLY A 173 -15.34 -10.85 7.96
CA GLY A 173 -16.68 -11.43 7.87
C GLY A 173 -17.20 -12.02 9.18
N VAL A 174 -16.34 -12.73 9.91
CA VAL A 174 -16.68 -13.29 11.23
C VAL A 174 -16.90 -12.21 12.28
N ILE A 175 -16.13 -11.12 12.24
CA ILE A 175 -16.24 -10.00 13.20
C ILE A 175 -17.47 -9.11 12.92
N GLU A 176 -17.76 -8.82 11.65
CA GLU A 176 -18.84 -7.91 11.23
C GLU A 176 -20.21 -8.60 11.27
N GLY A 177 -20.26 -9.92 11.13
CA GLY A 177 -21.44 -10.77 11.31
C GLY A 177 -21.82 -11.60 10.08
N ASP A 178 -22.75 -12.54 10.27
CA ASP A 178 -23.11 -13.61 9.32
C ASP A 178 -23.41 -13.14 7.89
N GLY A 179 -23.91 -11.92 7.71
CA GLY A 179 -24.24 -11.36 6.39
C GLY A 179 -23.01 -11.16 5.49
N HIS A 180 -21.88 -10.72 6.05
CA HIS A 180 -20.64 -10.53 5.28
C HIS A 180 -19.99 -11.88 4.95
N LEU A 181 -19.97 -12.80 5.91
CA LEU A 181 -19.46 -14.15 5.71
C LEU A 181 -20.27 -14.90 4.63
N THR A 182 -21.60 -14.82 4.68
CA THR A 182 -22.49 -15.41 3.67
C THR A 182 -22.21 -14.83 2.27
N ALA A 183 -21.90 -13.53 2.18
CA ALA A 183 -21.56 -12.90 0.91
C ALA A 183 -20.24 -13.43 0.34
N LEU A 184 -19.22 -13.64 1.19
CA LEU A 184 -17.96 -14.28 0.81
C LEU A 184 -18.18 -15.72 0.32
N GLU A 185 -18.95 -16.52 1.06
CA GLU A 185 -19.29 -17.90 0.68
C GLU A 185 -19.97 -17.97 -0.69
N ARG A 186 -20.93 -17.07 -0.95
CA ARG A 186 -21.62 -17.00 -2.25
C ARG A 186 -20.69 -16.58 -3.38
N ALA A 187 -19.80 -15.62 -3.14
CA ALA A 187 -18.83 -15.17 -4.13
C ALA A 187 -17.90 -16.31 -4.55
N VAL A 188 -17.41 -17.09 -3.57
CA VAL A 188 -16.57 -18.27 -3.82
C VAL A 188 -17.34 -19.37 -4.56
N ALA A 189 -18.58 -19.65 -4.16
CA ALA A 189 -19.41 -20.67 -4.81
C ALA A 189 -19.77 -20.32 -6.26
N ALA A 190 -19.91 -19.03 -6.59
CA ALA A 190 -20.22 -18.56 -7.95
C ALA A 190 -19.03 -18.68 -8.91
N ASP A 191 -17.79 -18.67 -8.41
CA ASP A 191 -16.57 -18.70 -9.22
C ASP A 191 -16.09 -20.12 -9.56
N GLY A 192 -16.72 -21.15 -8.99
CA GLY A 192 -16.46 -22.57 -9.31
C GLY A 192 -15.08 -23.08 -8.88
N ALA A 193 -14.32 -22.33 -8.07
CA ALA A 193 -12.90 -22.56 -7.80
C ALA A 193 -12.61 -23.40 -6.54
N ILE A 194 -13.53 -24.27 -6.11
CA ILE A 194 -13.27 -25.26 -5.06
C ILE A 194 -13.76 -26.63 -5.51
N ASP A 195 -12.93 -27.31 -6.29
CA ASP A 195 -12.72 -28.77 -6.25
C ASP A 195 -11.21 -29.04 -6.47
#